data_AF-A0A1B6H8D0-F1
#
_entry.id   AF-A0A1B6H8D0-F1
#
_cell.length_a   1.000
_cell.length_b   1.000
_cell.length_c   1.000
_cell.angle_alpha   90.00
_cell.angle_beta   90.00
_cell.angle_gamma   90.00
#
_symmetry.space_group_name_H-M   'P 1'
#
loop_
_entity.id
_entity.type
_entity.pdbx_description
1 polymer ?
#
loop_
_entity_poly.entity_id
_entity_poly.type
_entity_poly.pdbx_seq_one_letter_code
_entity_poly.pdbx_strand_id
1 'polypeptide(L)'
;KMKTLQDHHCSEKTDMKNKYRWLSRTVSELHQRYLGHMSLLSEESLQALLAQANFEKTNALQLAMTLHSTDKLMEMLKDKINGVEGNTALKLQELKLKVNVQTLESQLHQTEGQLQRIEKVNSILQEELLNQEKIWEKKQLIWEQKLLEITADSENTDEKVPLIDNEFQDQNKKAAQNVTEEKVESLPKNTNKKEEKETMTSPKTKDFPESPFIIESENLKILNNQLNQVTMVMNEQTKKLNLCETEMTELRSRVEALRKQLDEKERKLEDKERELLELHTSIADKDQIKLEEESTEILALKATVASLQNIVNQKEETIGRYQNLLQECRDEHSATVANLQKELSNLQLTLDKKEISFAKEKSKDNEGDRSSAMKVILERYLARVRQLEDDLAQCRDQAARLALELSNSQQQTERWTHTAEERLKTIQEMKQRLDSARSKEYLTDSNSDLMEKSTEIGELNKIISNLKSKLDSKESVSATRDRLR
;
A
#
# COMPACT_ATOMS: atom_id res chain seq x y z
N LYS A 1 2.42 -99.83 67.78
CA LYS A 1 3.08 -99.15 66.64
C LYS A 1 2.64 -99.65 65.26
N MET A 2 2.35 -100.94 65.01
CA MET A 2 1.78 -101.36 63.70
C MET A 2 0.34 -100.91 63.45
N LYS A 3 -0.54 -100.96 64.48
CA LYS A 3 -1.98 -100.62 64.33
C LYS A 3 -2.24 -99.19 63.87
N THR A 4 -1.39 -98.24 64.26
CA THR A 4 -1.50 -96.80 63.90
C THR A 4 -1.07 -96.46 62.48
N LEU A 5 -0.27 -97.32 61.81
CA LEU A 5 0.12 -97.11 60.41
C LEU A 5 -0.96 -97.59 59.44
N GLN A 6 -1.71 -98.63 59.81
CA GLN A 6 -2.77 -99.19 58.98
C GLN A 6 -3.99 -98.26 58.87
N ASP A 7 -4.35 -97.59 59.96
CA ASP A 7 -5.46 -96.62 59.99
C ASP A 7 -5.13 -95.33 59.20
N HIS A 8 -3.88 -94.84 59.27
CA HIS A 8 -3.43 -93.72 58.41
C HIS A 8 -3.46 -94.08 56.93
N HIS A 9 -2.94 -95.25 56.55
CA HIS A 9 -2.87 -95.65 55.16
C HIS A 9 -4.25 -95.97 54.55
N CYS A 10 -5.23 -96.33 55.39
CA CYS A 10 -6.63 -96.44 54.99
C CYS A 10 -7.26 -95.05 54.78
N SER A 11 -7.03 -94.12 55.72
CA SER A 11 -7.52 -92.73 55.66
C SER A 11 -7.07 -92.00 54.39
N GLU A 12 -5.78 -92.03 54.06
CA GLU A 12 -5.24 -91.40 52.85
C GLU A 12 -5.82 -91.99 51.56
N LYS A 13 -6.03 -93.31 51.51
CA LYS A 13 -6.67 -93.96 50.35
C LYS A 13 -8.12 -93.53 50.18
N THR A 14 -8.87 -93.32 51.26
CA THR A 14 -10.23 -92.75 51.17
C THR A 14 -10.22 -91.27 50.76
N ASP A 15 -9.28 -90.47 51.27
CA ASP A 15 -9.16 -89.05 50.92
C ASP A 15 -8.79 -88.86 49.43
N MET A 16 -7.77 -89.57 48.93
CA MET A 16 -7.42 -89.56 47.50
C MET A 16 -8.58 -90.02 46.60
N LYS A 17 -9.34 -91.06 47.02
CA LYS A 17 -10.51 -91.54 46.28
C LYS A 17 -11.65 -90.51 46.25
N ASN A 18 -11.81 -89.73 47.32
CA ASN A 18 -12.80 -88.66 47.37
C ASN A 18 -12.36 -87.43 46.56
N LYS A 19 -11.08 -87.04 46.61
CA LYS A 19 -10.49 -86.00 45.75
C LYS A 19 -10.65 -86.33 44.27
N TYR A 20 -10.37 -87.57 43.85
CA TYR A 20 -10.57 -88.01 42.47
C TYR A 20 -12.05 -87.97 42.04
N ARG A 21 -12.97 -88.40 42.90
CA ARG A 21 -14.43 -88.31 42.65
C ARG A 21 -14.92 -86.87 42.54
N TRP A 22 -14.40 -85.97 43.36
CA TRP A 22 -14.71 -84.54 43.28
C TRP A 22 -14.21 -83.96 41.96
N LEU A 23 -12.93 -84.16 41.64
CA LEU A 23 -12.32 -83.67 40.40
C LEU A 23 -13.05 -84.18 39.15
N SER A 24 -13.40 -85.48 39.13
CA SER A 24 -14.17 -86.09 38.04
C SER A 24 -15.56 -85.46 37.88
N ARG A 25 -16.25 -85.09 38.98
CA ARG A 25 -17.52 -84.36 38.89
C ARG A 25 -17.33 -82.94 38.36
N THR A 26 -16.36 -82.20 38.87
CA THR A 26 -16.09 -80.82 38.44
C THR A 26 -15.71 -80.77 36.96
N VAL A 27 -14.92 -81.73 36.47
CA VAL A 27 -14.59 -81.85 35.05
C VAL A 27 -15.84 -82.21 34.22
N SER A 28 -16.68 -83.15 34.68
CA SER A 28 -17.94 -83.46 33.98
C SER A 28 -18.91 -82.27 33.95
N GLU A 29 -19.08 -81.53 35.05
CA GLU A 29 -19.92 -80.32 35.10
C GLU A 29 -19.38 -79.20 34.20
N LEU A 30 -18.06 -78.97 34.19
CA LEU A 30 -17.43 -78.01 33.29
C LEU A 30 -17.61 -78.42 31.83
N HIS A 31 -17.40 -79.69 31.49
CA HIS A 31 -17.58 -80.19 30.13
C HIS A 31 -19.04 -80.12 29.69
N GLN A 32 -19.99 -80.40 30.58
CA GLN A 32 -21.43 -80.30 30.33
C GLN A 32 -21.90 -78.85 30.18
N ARG A 33 -21.34 -77.90 30.95
CA ARG A 33 -21.56 -76.46 30.74
C ARG A 33 -20.95 -75.98 29.42
N TYR A 34 -19.74 -76.42 29.08
CA TYR A 34 -19.04 -75.96 27.88
C TYR A 34 -19.71 -76.50 26.60
N LEU A 35 -20.07 -77.78 26.56
CA LEU A 35 -20.86 -78.36 25.45
C LEU A 35 -22.30 -77.83 25.41
N GLY A 36 -22.89 -77.55 26.58
CA GLY A 36 -24.22 -76.93 26.70
C GLY A 36 -24.27 -75.49 26.17
N HIS A 37 -23.15 -74.74 26.25
CA HIS A 37 -23.03 -73.40 25.68
C HIS A 37 -22.46 -73.37 24.24
N MET A 38 -21.74 -74.41 23.80
CA MET A 38 -21.27 -74.53 22.41
C MET A 38 -22.35 -75.04 21.44
N SER A 39 -23.48 -75.51 21.94
CA SER A 39 -24.61 -75.96 21.13
C SER A 39 -25.57 -74.79 20.87
N LEU A 40 -25.75 -74.44 19.58
CA LEU A 40 -26.79 -73.53 19.05
C LEU A 40 -26.54 -72.01 19.08
N LEU A 41 -25.31 -71.56 18.75
CA LEU A 41 -25.21 -70.56 17.69
C LEU A 41 -25.08 -71.34 16.38
N SER A 42 -26.12 -71.34 15.54
CA SER A 42 -26.06 -71.94 14.21
C SER A 42 -25.02 -71.22 13.36
N GLU A 43 -24.51 -71.89 12.32
CA GLU A 43 -23.62 -71.26 11.33
C GLU A 43 -24.22 -69.96 10.78
N GLU A 44 -25.53 -69.97 10.51
CA GLU A 44 -26.33 -68.80 10.12
C GLU A 44 -26.26 -67.65 11.14
N SER A 45 -26.31 -67.94 12.45
CA SER A 45 -26.24 -66.90 13.50
C SER A 45 -24.85 -66.28 13.66
N LEU A 46 -23.79 -67.07 13.45
CA LEU A 46 -22.41 -66.59 13.46
C LEU A 46 -22.13 -65.79 12.17
N GLN A 47 -22.68 -66.23 11.04
CA GLN A 47 -22.67 -65.51 9.77
C GLN A 47 -23.47 -64.18 9.86
N ALA A 48 -24.59 -64.16 10.56
CA ALA A 48 -25.37 -62.94 10.83
C ALA A 48 -24.59 -61.95 11.72
N LEU A 49 -23.92 -62.42 12.78
CA LEU A 49 -23.03 -61.59 13.60
C LEU A 49 -21.85 -61.03 12.79
N LEU A 50 -21.25 -61.83 11.90
CA LEU A 50 -20.22 -61.35 10.97
C LEU A 50 -20.75 -60.33 9.97
N ALA A 51 -21.97 -60.52 9.44
CA ALA A 51 -22.62 -59.57 8.55
C ALA A 51 -22.91 -58.25 9.27
N GLN A 52 -23.42 -58.30 10.51
CA GLN A 52 -23.64 -57.12 11.35
C GLN A 52 -22.34 -56.39 11.66
N ALA A 53 -21.29 -57.08 12.11
CA ALA A 53 -19.99 -56.46 12.40
C ALA A 53 -19.35 -55.82 11.15
N ASN A 54 -19.52 -56.43 9.97
CA ASN A 54 -19.08 -55.82 8.72
C ASN A 54 -19.93 -54.60 8.32
N PHE A 55 -21.25 -54.64 8.51
CA PHE A 55 -22.13 -53.50 8.30
C PHE A 55 -21.76 -52.32 9.21
N GLU A 56 -21.59 -52.56 10.52
CA GLU A 56 -21.16 -51.57 11.49
C GLU A 56 -19.79 -50.97 11.13
N LYS A 57 -18.84 -51.81 10.71
CA LYS A 57 -17.53 -51.35 10.20
C LYS A 57 -17.67 -50.47 8.96
N THR A 58 -18.51 -50.82 7.99
CA THR A 58 -18.72 -49.99 6.79
C THR A 58 -19.39 -48.66 7.12
N ASN A 59 -20.36 -48.66 8.05
CA ASN A 59 -21.03 -47.45 8.51
C ASN A 59 -20.07 -46.52 9.27
N ALA A 60 -19.24 -47.07 10.16
CA ALA A 60 -18.20 -46.31 10.87
C ALA A 60 -17.16 -45.70 9.92
N LEU A 61 -16.75 -46.42 8.86
CA LEU A 61 -15.85 -45.90 7.84
C LEU A 61 -16.50 -44.79 7.00
N GLN A 62 -17.78 -44.95 6.64
CA GLN A 62 -18.54 -43.90 5.94
C GLN A 62 -18.69 -42.64 6.79
N LEU A 63 -19.00 -42.79 8.09
CA LEU A 63 -19.03 -41.68 9.05
C LEU A 63 -17.68 -40.97 9.16
N ALA A 64 -16.58 -41.71 9.28
CA ALA A 64 -15.23 -41.14 9.33
C ALA A 64 -14.87 -40.37 8.04
N MET A 65 -15.27 -40.88 6.87
CA MET A 65 -15.10 -40.17 5.59
C MET A 65 -15.93 -38.89 5.53
N THR A 66 -17.17 -38.88 6.06
CA THR A 66 -17.98 -37.66 6.12
C THR A 66 -17.42 -36.63 7.10
N LEU A 67 -16.92 -37.05 8.27
CA LEU A 67 -16.28 -36.15 9.22
C LEU A 67 -15.02 -35.50 8.64
N HIS A 68 -14.17 -36.30 7.98
CA HIS A 68 -12.97 -35.78 7.32
C HIS A 68 -13.30 -34.78 6.18
N SER A 69 -14.40 -34.99 5.44
CA SER A 69 -14.83 -34.04 4.42
C SER A 69 -15.41 -32.76 5.01
N THR A 70 -16.12 -32.83 6.15
CA THR A 70 -16.58 -31.63 6.87
C THR A 70 -15.44 -30.84 7.51
N ASP A 71 -14.43 -31.50 8.09
CA ASP A 71 -13.25 -30.84 8.65
C ASP A 71 -12.48 -30.07 7.56
N LYS A 72 -12.32 -30.69 6.38
CA LYS A 72 -11.68 -30.04 5.22
C LYS A 72 -12.47 -28.83 4.71
N LEU A 73 -13.80 -28.89 4.74
CA LEU A 73 -14.66 -27.75 4.41
C LEU A 73 -14.55 -26.63 5.46
N MET A 74 -14.49 -26.97 6.75
CA MET A 74 -14.31 -26.02 7.85
C MET A 74 -12.98 -25.28 7.75
N GLU A 75 -11.87 -25.96 7.48
CA GLU A 75 -10.57 -25.30 7.36
C GLU A 75 -10.51 -24.38 6.12
N MET A 76 -11.09 -24.79 4.98
CA MET A 76 -11.22 -23.91 3.81
C MET A 76 -12.12 -22.69 4.05
N LEU A 77 -13.15 -22.80 4.90
CA LEU A 77 -13.98 -21.67 5.30
C LEU A 77 -13.22 -20.72 6.23
N LYS A 78 -12.46 -21.25 7.17
CA LYS A 78 -11.61 -20.49 8.10
C LYS A 78 -10.52 -19.71 7.37
N ASP A 79 -9.84 -20.32 6.39
CA ASP A 79 -8.88 -19.62 5.53
C ASP A 79 -9.53 -18.47 4.74
N LYS A 80 -10.75 -18.68 4.22
CA LYS A 80 -11.51 -17.63 3.54
C LYS A 80 -11.93 -16.50 4.47
N ILE A 81 -12.36 -16.80 5.70
CA ILE A 81 -12.74 -15.80 6.71
C ILE A 81 -11.51 -14.96 7.07
N ASN A 82 -10.38 -15.59 7.40
CA ASN A 82 -9.12 -14.91 7.69
C ASN A 82 -8.67 -14.00 6.53
N GLY A 83 -8.82 -14.46 5.28
CA GLY A 83 -8.52 -13.67 4.09
C GLY A 83 -9.45 -12.47 3.89
N VAL A 84 -10.73 -12.58 4.25
CA VAL A 84 -11.68 -11.46 4.23
C VAL A 84 -11.40 -10.46 5.35
N GLU A 85 -11.08 -10.92 6.56
CA GLU A 85 -10.69 -10.05 7.68
C GLU A 85 -9.42 -9.25 7.38
N GLY A 86 -8.38 -9.90 6.82
CA GLY A 86 -7.17 -9.20 6.38
C GLY A 86 -7.43 -8.14 5.30
N ASN A 87 -8.21 -8.48 4.27
CA ASN A 87 -8.56 -7.56 3.19
C ASN A 87 -9.46 -6.40 3.64
N THR A 88 -10.38 -6.63 4.58
CA THR A 88 -11.24 -5.56 5.13
C THR A 88 -10.47 -4.63 6.06
N ALA A 89 -9.52 -5.15 6.85
CA ALA A 89 -8.62 -4.33 7.67
C ALA A 89 -7.73 -3.41 6.81
N LEU A 90 -7.16 -3.93 5.72
CA LEU A 90 -6.37 -3.14 4.77
C LEU A 90 -7.20 -2.04 4.10
N LYS A 91 -8.40 -2.37 3.59
CA LYS A 91 -9.32 -1.36 3.01
C LYS A 91 -9.75 -0.30 4.02
N LEU A 92 -9.94 -0.66 5.28
CA LEU A 92 -10.29 0.30 6.34
C LEU A 92 -9.11 1.23 6.68
N GLN A 93 -7.88 0.72 6.65
CA GLN A 93 -6.67 1.54 6.77
C GLN A 93 -6.49 2.49 5.58
N GLU A 94 -6.71 2.00 4.35
CA GLU A 94 -6.68 2.79 3.12
C GLU A 94 -7.70 3.93 3.13
N LEU A 95 -8.97 3.64 3.45
CA LEU A 95 -10.02 4.66 3.60
C LEU A 95 -9.67 5.68 4.69
N LYS A 96 -9.09 5.25 5.81
CA LYS A 96 -8.64 6.16 6.88
C LYS A 96 -7.51 7.09 6.41
N LEU A 97 -6.58 6.60 5.58
CA LEU A 97 -5.56 7.43 4.96
C LEU A 97 -6.18 8.41 3.95
N LYS A 98 -7.12 7.96 3.10
CA LYS A 98 -7.82 8.80 2.11
C LYS A 98 -8.59 9.96 2.76
N VAL A 99 -9.29 9.71 3.88
CA VAL A 99 -9.97 10.75 4.67
C VAL A 99 -8.98 11.73 5.32
N ASN A 100 -7.85 11.24 5.83
CA ASN A 100 -6.80 12.12 6.38
C ASN A 100 -6.20 13.04 5.31
N VAL A 101 -5.92 12.49 4.11
CA VAL A 101 -5.41 13.27 2.97
C VAL A 101 -6.41 14.37 2.58
N GLN A 102 -7.69 14.04 2.36
CA GLN A 102 -8.72 15.04 2.05
C GLN A 102 -8.87 16.12 3.13
N THR A 103 -8.69 15.76 4.40
CA THR A 103 -8.72 16.73 5.51
C THR A 103 -7.53 17.69 5.44
N LEU A 104 -6.34 17.19 5.14
CA LEU A 104 -5.13 18.00 4.96
C LEU A 104 -5.20 18.88 3.70
N GLU A 105 -5.74 18.37 2.59
CA GLU A 105 -5.97 19.13 1.36
C GLU A 105 -6.95 20.29 1.58
N SER A 106 -8.04 20.05 2.33
CA SER A 106 -9.01 21.10 2.70
C SER A 106 -8.38 22.18 3.59
N GLN A 107 -7.56 21.78 4.57
CA GLN A 107 -6.79 22.71 5.39
C GLN A 107 -5.78 23.52 4.56
N LEU A 108 -5.08 22.88 3.62
CA LEU A 108 -4.15 23.54 2.71
C LEU A 108 -4.87 24.63 1.89
N HIS A 109 -5.95 24.29 1.20
CA HIS A 109 -6.75 25.25 0.43
C HIS A 109 -7.27 26.42 1.30
N GLN A 110 -7.66 26.13 2.56
CA GLN A 110 -8.06 27.18 3.50
C GLN A 110 -6.91 28.13 3.86
N THR A 111 -5.70 27.59 4.09
CA THR A 111 -4.50 28.39 4.39
C THR A 111 -3.99 29.17 3.19
N GLU A 112 -4.02 28.60 1.98
CA GLU A 112 -3.71 29.30 0.72
C GLU A 112 -4.68 30.46 0.49
N GLY A 113 -5.99 30.23 0.69
CA GLY A 113 -7.00 31.29 0.62
C GLY A 113 -6.89 32.34 1.74
N GLN A 114 -6.19 32.07 2.85
CA GLN A 114 -5.80 33.09 3.82
C GLN A 114 -4.55 33.86 3.35
N LEU A 115 -3.54 33.16 2.85
CA LEU A 115 -2.30 33.74 2.34
C LEU A 115 -2.57 34.74 1.20
N GLN A 116 -3.35 34.35 0.19
CA GLN A 116 -3.74 35.22 -0.93
C GLN A 116 -4.45 36.51 -0.47
N ARG A 117 -5.23 36.45 0.62
CA ARG A 117 -5.86 37.65 1.21
C ARG A 117 -4.84 38.55 1.89
N ILE A 118 -3.87 37.98 2.60
CA ILE A 118 -2.76 38.72 3.21
C ILE A 118 -1.87 39.35 2.14
N GLU A 119 -1.51 38.62 1.09
CA GLU A 119 -0.75 39.13 -0.06
C GLU A 119 -1.45 40.29 -0.75
N LYS A 120 -2.77 40.19 -0.97
CA LYS A 120 -3.57 41.30 -1.52
C LYS A 120 -3.56 42.54 -0.62
N VAL A 121 -3.66 42.38 0.70
CA VAL A 121 -3.56 43.50 1.65
C VAL A 121 -2.15 44.10 1.64
N ASN A 122 -1.10 43.28 1.61
CA ASN A 122 0.28 43.74 1.53
C ASN A 122 0.55 44.51 0.23
N SER A 123 0.01 44.07 -0.91
CA SER A 123 0.12 44.79 -2.19
C SER A 123 -0.50 46.18 -2.13
N ILE A 124 -1.70 46.31 -1.54
CA ILE A 124 -2.36 47.61 -1.32
C ILE A 124 -1.54 48.51 -0.39
N LEU A 125 -0.97 47.96 0.70
CA LEU A 125 -0.13 48.71 1.63
C LEU A 125 1.20 49.16 0.99
N GLN A 126 1.80 48.35 0.12
CA GLN A 126 2.99 48.71 -0.63
C GLN A 126 2.70 49.84 -1.63
N GLU A 127 1.56 49.80 -2.33
CA GLU A 127 1.14 50.88 -3.23
C GLU A 127 0.86 52.18 -2.48
N GLU A 128 0.19 52.12 -1.32
CA GLU A 128 -0.06 53.29 -0.46
C GLU A 128 1.25 53.90 0.07
N LEU A 129 2.20 53.08 0.54
CA LEU A 129 3.53 53.55 0.98
C LEU A 129 4.28 54.25 -0.15
N LEU A 130 4.31 53.65 -1.35
CA LEU A 130 4.93 54.24 -2.54
C LEU A 130 4.27 55.56 -2.94
N ASN A 131 2.95 55.68 -2.78
CA ASN A 131 2.22 56.92 -3.04
C ASN A 131 2.53 58.01 -1.99
N GLN A 132 2.66 57.64 -0.72
CA GLN A 132 3.09 58.57 0.33
C GLN A 132 4.53 59.03 0.14
N GLU A 133 5.44 58.16 -0.27
CA GLU A 133 6.83 58.50 -0.61
C GLU A 133 6.88 59.55 -1.75
N LYS A 134 6.16 59.33 -2.86
CA LYS A 134 6.03 60.31 -3.96
C LYS A 134 5.41 61.64 -3.50
N ILE A 135 4.49 61.63 -2.53
CA ILE A 135 3.91 62.86 -1.96
C ILE A 135 4.95 63.60 -1.10
N TRP A 136 5.80 62.86 -0.37
CA TRP A 136 6.91 63.44 0.40
C TRP A 136 8.00 64.01 -0.49
N GLU A 137 8.43 63.30 -1.54
CA GLU A 137 9.39 63.81 -2.54
C GLU A 137 8.90 65.13 -3.16
N LYS A 138 7.62 65.21 -3.56
CA LYS A 138 7.02 66.44 -4.08
C LYS A 138 7.02 67.58 -3.05
N LYS A 139 6.69 67.29 -1.79
CA LYS A 139 6.74 68.29 -0.71
C LYS A 139 8.17 68.77 -0.44
N GLN A 140 9.15 67.87 -0.49
CA GLN A 140 10.57 68.19 -0.34
C GLN A 140 11.04 69.09 -1.48
N LEU A 141 10.77 68.74 -2.73
CA LEU A 141 11.10 69.57 -3.90
C LEU A 141 10.49 70.99 -3.81
N ILE A 142 9.22 71.11 -3.41
CA ILE A 142 8.57 72.41 -3.19
C ILE A 142 9.24 73.19 -2.06
N TRP A 143 9.70 72.52 -1.00
CA TRP A 143 10.38 73.15 0.12
C TRP A 143 11.80 73.61 -0.26
N GLU A 144 12.55 72.79 -0.98
CA GLU A 144 13.87 73.13 -1.54
C GLU A 144 13.77 74.30 -2.53
N GLN A 145 12.77 74.32 -3.39
CA GLN A 145 12.50 75.44 -4.29
C GLN A 145 12.21 76.74 -3.51
N LYS A 146 11.33 76.70 -2.50
CA LYS A 146 11.03 77.87 -1.67
C LYS A 146 12.23 78.36 -0.86
N LEU A 147 13.10 77.44 -0.43
CA LEU A 147 14.34 77.78 0.25
C LEU A 147 15.29 78.53 -0.70
N LEU A 148 15.41 78.04 -1.94
CA LEU A 148 16.18 78.69 -3.01
C LEU A 148 15.64 80.10 -3.32
N GLU A 149 14.33 80.25 -3.49
CA GLU A 149 13.65 81.55 -3.69
C GLU A 149 14.01 82.54 -2.58
N ILE A 150 13.85 82.16 -1.30
CA ILE A 150 14.18 83.00 -0.14
C ILE A 150 15.68 83.37 -0.11
N THR A 151 16.58 82.45 -0.46
CA THR A 151 18.02 82.77 -0.53
C THR A 151 18.37 83.70 -1.70
N ALA A 152 17.74 83.53 -2.87
CA ALA A 152 17.97 84.38 -4.04
C ALA A 152 17.47 85.81 -3.81
N ASP A 153 16.30 85.97 -3.17
CA ASP A 153 15.76 87.27 -2.75
C ASP A 153 16.63 87.96 -1.69
N SER A 154 17.35 87.18 -0.87
CA SER A 154 18.29 87.72 0.13
C SER A 154 19.62 88.21 -0.44
N GLU A 155 20.01 87.76 -1.64
CA GLU A 155 21.16 88.31 -2.38
C GLU A 155 20.76 89.47 -3.32
N ASN A 156 19.46 89.66 -3.60
CA ASN A 156 18.96 90.65 -4.57
C ASN A 156 17.83 91.56 -4.03
N THR A 157 17.84 91.92 -2.74
CA THR A 157 17.15 93.12 -2.25
C THR A 157 18.07 93.87 -1.28
N ASP A 158 18.62 95.06 -1.59
CA ASP A 158 17.97 96.31 -1.98
C ASP A 158 16.79 96.30 -2.99
N GLU A 159 15.66 96.81 -2.50
CA GLU A 159 14.44 97.26 -3.22
C GLU A 159 13.43 96.26 -3.86
N LYS A 160 12.22 96.24 -3.26
CA LYS A 160 10.87 96.19 -3.87
C LYS A 160 10.21 94.84 -4.28
N VAL A 161 9.34 94.38 -3.37
CA VAL A 161 8.01 93.71 -3.55
C VAL A 161 7.25 94.23 -4.80
N PRO A 162 6.64 93.40 -5.70
CA PRO A 162 5.30 92.81 -5.43
C PRO A 162 4.80 91.52 -6.17
N LEU A 163 3.90 90.78 -5.48
CA LEU A 163 2.66 90.08 -5.91
C LEU A 163 2.52 89.20 -7.21
N ILE A 164 1.87 88.03 -7.00
CA ILE A 164 0.86 87.29 -7.84
C ILE A 164 1.29 86.19 -8.84
N ASP A 165 0.73 84.99 -8.59
CA ASP A 165 0.27 83.84 -9.42
C ASP A 165 0.68 83.65 -10.92
N ASN A 166 1.14 82.43 -11.29
CA ASN A 166 0.32 81.42 -12.02
C ASN A 166 1.03 80.11 -12.51
N GLU A 167 0.27 79.01 -12.44
CA GLU A 167 0.13 77.79 -13.27
C GLU A 167 1.29 77.07 -14.03
N PHE A 168 1.50 75.80 -13.63
CA PHE A 168 1.65 74.53 -14.41
C PHE A 168 2.08 74.49 -15.90
N GLN A 169 3.03 73.57 -16.22
CA GLN A 169 2.98 72.75 -17.45
C GLN A 169 3.78 71.41 -17.39
N ASP A 170 3.15 70.31 -17.84
CA ASP A 170 3.71 68.94 -17.98
C ASP A 170 4.34 68.69 -19.37
N GLN A 171 5.40 67.84 -19.48
CA GLN A 171 5.73 67.06 -20.70
C GLN A 171 6.49 65.74 -20.41
N ASN A 172 6.21 64.66 -21.17
CA ASN A 172 6.86 63.33 -21.04
C ASN A 172 7.01 62.59 -22.40
N LYS A 173 8.16 61.94 -22.66
CA LYS A 173 8.64 61.28 -23.94
C LYS A 173 9.84 60.35 -23.60
N LYS A 174 10.23 59.23 -24.26
CA LYS A 174 9.75 58.34 -25.36
C LYS A 174 10.53 56.98 -25.32
N ALA A 175 10.23 55.97 -26.17
CA ALA A 175 11.00 54.70 -26.30
C ALA A 175 11.11 54.14 -27.77
N ALA A 176 12.11 53.30 -28.09
CA ALA A 176 12.30 52.63 -29.41
C ALA A 176 13.37 51.49 -29.44
N GLN A 177 13.17 50.46 -30.31
CA GLN A 177 14.13 49.45 -30.90
C GLN A 177 13.31 48.35 -31.68
N ASN A 178 13.79 47.38 -32.50
CA ASN A 178 15.08 47.04 -33.17
C ASN A 178 14.82 46.11 -34.42
N VAL A 179 15.82 45.83 -35.29
CA VAL A 179 15.78 44.88 -36.45
C VAL A 179 17.18 44.26 -36.73
N THR A 180 17.29 43.03 -37.29
CA THR A 180 18.58 42.41 -37.74
C THR A 180 18.43 41.35 -38.87
N GLU A 181 19.49 41.08 -39.67
CA GLU A 181 19.59 40.14 -40.83
C GLU A 181 20.81 39.16 -40.72
N GLU A 182 20.92 38.09 -41.56
CA GLU A 182 22.14 37.24 -41.71
C GLU A 182 22.31 36.53 -43.11
N LYS A 183 23.46 35.87 -43.41
CA LYS A 183 24.06 35.74 -44.79
C LYS A 183 25.07 34.54 -45.01
N VAL A 184 25.28 34.06 -46.28
CA VAL A 184 26.36 33.17 -46.90
C VAL A 184 26.48 31.66 -46.47
N GLU A 185 27.26 30.69 -47.04
CA GLU A 185 28.45 30.61 -47.96
C GLU A 185 28.47 29.37 -48.96
N SER A 186 29.61 28.68 -49.29
CA SER A 186 29.86 28.05 -50.64
C SER A 186 30.81 26.81 -50.89
N LEU A 187 30.73 26.23 -52.12
CA LEU A 187 31.76 25.62 -53.06
C LEU A 187 32.49 24.20 -52.84
N PRO A 188 33.31 23.59 -53.79
CA PRO A 188 33.21 22.16 -54.24
C PRO A 188 34.56 21.34 -54.41
N LYS A 189 34.61 20.23 -55.21
CA LYS A 189 35.85 19.48 -55.62
C LYS A 189 35.75 18.61 -56.93
N ASN A 190 36.87 18.03 -57.41
CA ASN A 190 37.18 17.62 -58.82
C ASN A 190 38.16 16.39 -58.93
N THR A 191 38.19 15.52 -59.99
CA THR A 191 39.37 14.70 -60.44
C THR A 191 39.25 13.77 -61.72
N ASN A 192 40.19 13.92 -62.68
CA ASN A 192 41.08 12.96 -63.44
C ASN A 192 40.69 11.67 -64.25
N LYS A 193 41.03 11.71 -65.57
CA LYS A 193 41.89 10.81 -66.45
C LYS A 193 41.76 9.26 -66.54
N LYS A 194 41.72 8.73 -67.79
CA LYS A 194 42.78 7.86 -68.41
C LYS A 194 42.64 7.66 -69.94
N GLU A 195 43.72 7.29 -70.64
CA GLU A 195 43.80 6.92 -72.07
C GLU A 195 44.09 5.41 -72.25
N GLU A 196 43.76 4.83 -73.41
CA GLU A 196 44.41 3.61 -73.91
C GLU A 196 44.44 3.52 -75.45
N LYS A 197 45.41 2.80 -76.01
CA LYS A 197 45.72 2.63 -77.45
C LYS A 197 45.60 1.17 -77.84
N GLU A 198 45.20 0.87 -79.08
CA GLU A 198 45.63 -0.35 -79.77
C GLU A 198 45.68 -0.19 -81.30
N THR A 199 46.29 -1.15 -82.00
CA THR A 199 46.81 -1.06 -83.38
C THR A 199 46.47 -2.32 -84.21
N MET A 200 47.01 -2.40 -85.44
CA MET A 200 46.94 -3.53 -86.40
C MET A 200 45.64 -3.59 -87.25
N THR A 201 45.62 -4.03 -88.52
CA THR A 201 46.67 -4.41 -89.52
C THR A 201 46.07 -4.38 -90.93
N SER A 202 46.87 -4.10 -91.97
CA SER A 202 46.49 -4.31 -93.38
C SER A 202 46.90 -5.70 -93.90
N PRO A 203 46.22 -6.22 -94.94
CA PRO A 203 46.84 -7.08 -95.95
C PRO A 203 46.85 -6.43 -97.36
N LYS A 204 47.83 -6.82 -98.20
CA LYS A 204 48.01 -6.38 -99.60
C LYS A 204 47.65 -7.51 -100.59
N THR A 205 47.24 -7.15 -101.83
CA THR A 205 47.70 -7.68 -103.15
C THR A 205 47.01 -6.88 -104.28
N LYS A 206 47.71 -6.22 -105.24
CA LYS A 206 48.28 -6.72 -106.53
C LYS A 206 47.19 -7.08 -107.57
N ASP A 207 47.24 -6.71 -108.87
CA ASP A 207 48.22 -5.99 -109.73
C ASP A 207 47.50 -5.23 -110.91
N PHE A 208 48.15 -4.19 -111.48
CA PHE A 208 48.13 -3.54 -112.85
C PHE A 208 47.04 -3.85 -113.93
N PRO A 209 46.77 -2.96 -114.95
CA PRO A 209 47.71 -2.00 -115.57
C PRO A 209 47.22 -0.54 -115.80
N GLU A 210 48.12 0.26 -116.39
CA GLU A 210 48.08 1.73 -116.54
C GLU A 210 47.10 2.27 -117.59
N SER A 211 46.63 3.50 -117.39
CA SER A 211 46.04 4.37 -118.42
C SER A 211 46.35 5.84 -118.09
N PRO A 212 46.61 6.74 -119.08
CA PRO A 212 47.36 7.97 -118.81
C PRO A 212 46.47 9.20 -118.56
N PHE A 213 46.30 9.59 -117.29
CA PHE A 213 45.71 10.90 -116.91
C PHE A 213 46.55 11.64 -115.86
N ILE A 214 47.47 12.48 -116.33
CA ILE A 214 48.39 13.26 -115.47
C ILE A 214 47.68 14.42 -114.72
N ILE A 215 46.43 14.73 -115.05
CA ILE A 215 45.65 15.84 -114.47
C ILE A 215 44.82 15.42 -113.23
N GLU A 216 44.60 14.13 -113.00
CA GLU A 216 43.72 13.65 -111.90
C GLU A 216 44.44 13.53 -110.55
N SER A 217 45.78 13.48 -110.54
CA SER A 217 46.57 13.18 -109.33
C SER A 217 46.57 14.29 -108.26
N GLU A 218 46.47 15.57 -108.66
CA GLU A 218 46.40 16.71 -107.74
C GLU A 218 45.03 16.76 -107.04
N ASN A 219 43.96 16.56 -107.82
CA ASN A 219 42.58 16.50 -107.32
C ASN A 219 42.38 15.31 -106.38
N LEU A 220 42.97 14.15 -106.69
CA LEU A 220 42.98 12.98 -105.79
C LEU A 220 43.67 13.29 -104.45
N LYS A 221 44.79 14.03 -104.44
CA LYS A 221 45.44 14.45 -103.17
C LYS A 221 44.58 15.40 -102.37
N ILE A 222 43.97 16.41 -103.01
CA ILE A 222 43.08 17.37 -102.33
C ILE A 222 41.87 16.64 -101.73
N LEU A 223 41.22 15.78 -102.51
CA LEU A 223 40.08 14.98 -102.07
C LEU A 223 40.45 14.03 -100.92
N ASN A 224 41.62 13.37 -100.99
CA ASN A 224 42.13 12.51 -99.93
C ASN A 224 42.45 13.30 -98.64
N ASN A 225 42.99 14.51 -98.76
CA ASN A 225 43.22 15.39 -97.60
C ASN A 225 41.90 15.87 -96.97
N GLN A 226 40.91 16.23 -97.79
CA GLN A 226 39.56 16.57 -97.32
C GLN A 226 38.89 15.37 -96.63
N LEU A 227 39.00 14.17 -97.22
CA LEU A 227 38.48 12.93 -96.63
C LEU A 227 39.13 12.65 -95.27
N ASN A 228 40.46 12.75 -95.16
CA ASN A 228 41.17 12.59 -93.90
C ASN A 228 40.75 13.64 -92.85
N GLN A 229 40.51 14.89 -93.25
CA GLN A 229 40.04 15.94 -92.35
C GLN A 229 38.60 15.66 -91.86
N VAL A 230 37.70 15.25 -92.76
CA VAL A 230 36.34 14.81 -92.41
C VAL A 230 36.39 13.60 -91.48
N THR A 231 37.23 12.60 -91.75
CA THR A 231 37.42 11.43 -90.89
C THR A 231 37.96 11.81 -89.51
N MET A 232 38.89 12.76 -89.40
CA MET A 232 39.35 13.27 -88.11
C MET A 232 38.24 13.96 -87.32
N VAL A 233 37.49 14.88 -87.94
CA VAL A 233 36.38 15.59 -87.29
C VAL A 233 35.27 14.62 -86.90
N MET A 234 34.94 13.65 -87.75
CA MET A 234 33.96 12.60 -87.46
C MET A 234 34.42 11.77 -86.25
N ASN A 235 35.66 11.28 -86.23
CA ASN A 235 36.21 10.52 -85.10
C ASN A 235 36.22 11.33 -83.79
N GLU A 236 36.48 12.64 -83.85
CA GLU A 236 36.41 13.51 -82.68
C GLU A 236 34.96 13.70 -82.20
N GLN A 237 34.00 13.86 -83.11
CA GLN A 237 32.57 13.91 -82.78
C GLN A 237 32.06 12.58 -82.22
N THR A 238 32.46 11.43 -82.78
CA THR A 238 32.16 10.10 -82.22
C THR A 238 32.70 9.95 -80.80
N LYS A 239 33.93 10.41 -80.52
CA LYS A 239 34.47 10.40 -79.15
C LYS A 239 33.64 11.27 -78.18
N LYS A 240 33.21 12.46 -78.61
CA LYS A 240 32.35 13.34 -77.79
C LYS A 240 30.95 12.73 -77.57
N LEU A 241 30.37 12.11 -78.60
CA LEU A 241 29.11 11.39 -78.51
C LEU A 241 29.20 10.25 -77.48
N ASN A 242 30.22 9.39 -77.60
CA ASN A 242 30.45 8.29 -76.68
C ASN A 242 30.64 8.77 -75.23
N LEU A 243 31.33 9.91 -75.02
CA LEU A 243 31.48 10.50 -73.69
C LEU A 243 30.11 10.90 -73.11
N CYS A 244 29.31 11.65 -73.87
CA CYS A 244 27.95 12.03 -73.46
C CYS A 244 27.02 10.82 -73.25
N GLU A 245 27.18 9.74 -74.03
CA GLU A 245 26.45 8.49 -73.79
C GLU A 245 26.86 7.86 -72.46
N THR A 246 28.16 7.80 -72.13
CA THR A 246 28.62 7.29 -70.83
C THR A 246 28.10 8.13 -69.66
N GLU A 247 28.20 9.47 -69.74
CA GLU A 247 27.63 10.40 -68.74
C GLU A 247 26.11 10.21 -68.59
N MET A 248 25.38 10.04 -69.69
CA MET A 248 23.94 9.73 -69.67
C MET A 248 23.63 8.40 -68.99
N THR A 249 24.44 7.35 -69.19
CA THR A 249 24.24 6.07 -68.49
C THR A 249 24.57 6.16 -67.00
N GLU A 250 25.59 6.91 -66.60
CA GLU A 250 25.94 7.15 -65.20
C GLU A 250 24.86 7.97 -64.49
N LEU A 251 24.39 9.06 -65.09
CA LEU A 251 23.31 9.88 -64.54
C LEU A 251 22.01 9.07 -64.40
N ARG A 252 21.67 8.21 -65.37
CA ARG A 252 20.53 7.29 -65.26
C ARG A 252 20.69 6.31 -64.09
N SER A 253 21.87 5.72 -63.91
CA SER A 253 22.11 4.78 -62.80
C SER A 253 22.01 5.48 -61.44
N ARG A 254 22.49 6.73 -61.34
CA ARG A 254 22.38 7.56 -60.15
C ARG A 254 20.94 7.97 -59.84
N VAL A 255 20.14 8.35 -60.84
CA VAL A 255 18.70 8.64 -60.67
C VAL A 255 17.95 7.39 -60.20
N GLU A 256 18.26 6.22 -60.76
CA GLU A 256 17.65 4.95 -60.36
C GLU A 256 18.02 4.55 -58.92
N ALA A 257 19.27 4.78 -58.50
CA ALA A 257 19.71 4.57 -57.12
C ALA A 257 19.00 5.53 -56.13
N LEU A 258 18.82 6.81 -56.51
CA LEU A 258 18.11 7.79 -55.69
C LEU A 258 16.61 7.49 -55.58
N ARG A 259 15.96 7.00 -56.65
CA ARG A 259 14.57 6.51 -56.60
C ARG A 259 14.41 5.38 -55.58
N LYS A 260 15.25 4.35 -55.65
CA LYS A 260 15.21 3.24 -54.68
C LYS A 260 15.44 3.68 -53.23
N GLN A 261 16.24 4.73 -53.01
CA GLN A 261 16.40 5.33 -51.68
C GLN A 261 15.16 6.12 -51.23
N LEU A 262 14.44 6.77 -52.17
CA LEU A 262 13.17 7.44 -51.90
C LEU A 262 12.09 6.42 -51.52
N ASP A 263 11.86 5.39 -52.34
CA ASP A 263 10.86 4.34 -52.10
C ASP A 263 11.06 3.65 -50.72
N GLU A 264 12.32 3.45 -50.33
CA GLU A 264 12.71 2.85 -49.05
C GLU A 264 12.55 3.81 -47.86
N LYS A 265 12.60 5.12 -48.10
CA LYS A 265 12.32 6.16 -47.10
C LYS A 265 10.82 6.38 -46.93
N GLU A 266 10.05 6.34 -48.01
CA GLU A 266 8.59 6.43 -48.00
C GLU A 266 7.98 5.24 -47.23
N ARG A 267 8.37 3.99 -47.53
CA ARG A 267 7.91 2.82 -46.75
C ARG A 267 8.24 2.92 -45.25
N LYS A 268 9.41 3.46 -44.89
CA LYS A 268 9.79 3.70 -43.48
C LYS A 268 9.01 4.83 -42.82
N LEU A 269 8.50 5.79 -43.60
CA LEU A 269 7.59 6.82 -43.11
C LEU A 269 6.22 6.19 -42.81
N GLU A 270 5.64 5.45 -43.77
CA GLU A 270 4.35 4.77 -43.64
C GLU A 270 4.30 3.81 -42.44
N ASP A 271 5.36 3.03 -42.22
CA ASP A 271 5.46 2.13 -41.06
C ASP A 271 5.52 2.91 -39.74
N LYS A 272 6.18 4.08 -39.70
CA LYS A 272 6.26 4.94 -38.50
C LYS A 272 4.96 5.70 -38.24
N GLU A 273 4.23 6.11 -39.27
CA GLU A 273 2.90 6.70 -39.15
C GLU A 273 1.90 5.66 -38.60
N ARG A 274 1.99 4.40 -39.03
CA ARG A 274 1.18 3.29 -38.50
C ARG A 274 1.47 3.02 -37.01
N GLU A 275 2.75 2.96 -36.62
CA GLU A 275 3.17 2.79 -35.23
C GLU A 275 2.69 3.95 -34.32
N LEU A 276 2.73 5.19 -34.82
CA LEU A 276 2.19 6.36 -34.11
C LEU A 276 0.66 6.28 -33.94
N LEU A 277 -0.07 5.83 -34.96
CA LEU A 277 -1.52 5.61 -34.88
C LEU A 277 -1.88 4.55 -33.82
N GLU A 278 -1.18 3.40 -33.82
CA GLU A 278 -1.39 2.34 -32.82
C GLU A 278 -1.08 2.80 -31.39
N LEU A 279 -0.02 3.57 -31.19
CA LEU A 279 0.32 4.17 -29.90
C LEU A 279 -0.76 5.18 -29.45
N HIS A 280 -1.22 6.05 -30.35
CA HIS A 280 -2.25 7.03 -30.04
C HIS A 280 -3.59 6.39 -29.66
N THR A 281 -3.99 5.29 -30.33
CA THR A 281 -5.18 4.52 -29.95
C THR A 281 -4.99 3.83 -28.59
N SER A 282 -3.83 3.21 -28.35
CA SER A 282 -3.56 2.53 -27.07
C SER A 282 -3.52 3.49 -25.87
N ILE A 283 -3.10 4.74 -26.07
CA ILE A 283 -3.14 5.77 -25.03
C ILE A 283 -4.60 6.18 -24.75
N ALA A 284 -5.39 6.47 -25.80
CA ALA A 284 -6.79 6.83 -25.65
C ALA A 284 -7.61 5.75 -24.91
N ASP A 285 -7.43 4.47 -25.26
CA ASP A 285 -8.10 3.34 -24.60
C ASP A 285 -7.70 3.24 -23.11
N LYS A 286 -6.42 3.45 -22.77
CA LYS A 286 -5.95 3.40 -21.38
C LYS A 286 -6.52 4.52 -20.53
N ASP A 287 -6.63 5.73 -21.07
CA ASP A 287 -7.16 6.86 -20.32
C ASP A 287 -8.70 6.78 -20.21
N GLN A 288 -9.39 6.22 -21.21
CA GLN A 288 -10.82 5.86 -21.13
C GLN A 288 -11.08 4.85 -20.00
N ILE A 289 -10.30 3.76 -19.92
CA ILE A 289 -10.45 2.72 -18.88
C ILE A 289 -10.22 3.29 -17.48
N LYS A 290 -9.16 4.09 -17.27
CA LYS A 290 -8.91 4.73 -15.97
C LYS A 290 -10.07 5.64 -15.55
N LEU A 291 -10.62 6.43 -16.48
CA LEU A 291 -11.73 7.33 -16.20
C LEU A 291 -12.98 6.56 -15.76
N GLU A 292 -13.23 5.39 -16.34
CA GLU A 292 -14.31 4.49 -15.95
C GLU A 292 -14.05 3.84 -14.58
N GLU A 293 -12.83 3.35 -14.31
CA GLU A 293 -12.43 2.82 -13.01
C GLU A 293 -12.59 3.87 -11.90
N GLU A 294 -12.03 5.07 -12.06
CA GLU A 294 -12.17 6.20 -11.13
C GLU A 294 -13.65 6.59 -10.92
N SER A 295 -14.45 6.61 -11.98
CA SER A 295 -15.90 6.88 -11.91
C SER A 295 -16.64 5.83 -11.08
N THR A 296 -16.32 4.55 -11.25
CA THR A 296 -16.91 3.47 -10.43
C THR A 296 -16.45 3.53 -8.97
N GLU A 297 -15.19 3.90 -8.71
CA GLU A 297 -14.69 4.11 -7.34
C GLU A 297 -15.42 5.28 -6.67
N ILE A 298 -15.59 6.41 -7.37
CA ILE A 298 -16.33 7.58 -6.88
C ILE A 298 -17.79 7.23 -6.57
N LEU A 299 -18.45 6.40 -7.39
CA LEU A 299 -19.81 5.92 -7.12
C LEU A 299 -19.87 5.00 -5.89
N ALA A 300 -18.92 4.07 -5.76
CA ALA A 300 -18.82 3.20 -4.57
C ALA A 300 -18.57 4.03 -3.30
N LEU A 301 -17.65 5.00 -3.34
CA LEU A 301 -17.36 5.90 -2.23
C LEU A 301 -18.60 6.72 -1.85
N LYS A 302 -19.33 7.31 -2.81
CA LYS A 302 -20.61 8.01 -2.56
C LYS A 302 -21.64 7.10 -1.87
N ALA A 303 -21.75 5.84 -2.29
CA ALA A 303 -22.63 4.88 -1.63
C ALA A 303 -22.19 4.57 -0.18
N THR A 304 -20.89 4.43 0.08
CA THR A 304 -20.38 4.24 1.46
C THR A 304 -20.62 5.46 2.34
N VAL A 305 -20.43 6.68 1.81
CA VAL A 305 -20.70 7.94 2.54
C VAL A 305 -22.19 8.05 2.88
N ALA A 306 -23.09 7.75 1.94
CA ALA A 306 -24.53 7.74 2.20
C ALA A 306 -24.93 6.70 3.28
N SER A 307 -24.33 5.51 3.25
CA SER A 307 -24.54 4.48 4.27
C SER A 307 -24.05 4.91 5.66
N LEU A 308 -22.86 5.51 5.74
CA LEU A 308 -22.31 6.04 6.99
C LEU A 308 -23.16 7.19 7.54
N GLN A 309 -23.65 8.10 6.70
CA GLN A 309 -24.54 9.18 7.12
C GLN A 309 -25.85 8.62 7.71
N ASN A 310 -26.43 7.57 7.11
CA ASN A 310 -27.63 6.92 7.65
C ASN A 310 -27.36 6.29 9.03
N ILE A 311 -26.20 5.67 9.24
CA ILE A 311 -25.79 5.12 10.54
C ILE A 311 -25.58 6.23 11.58
N VAL A 312 -25.02 7.39 11.19
CA VAL A 312 -24.87 8.56 12.07
C VAL A 312 -26.24 9.06 12.51
N ASN A 313 -27.15 9.31 11.57
CA ASN A 313 -28.51 9.77 11.87
C ASN A 313 -29.26 8.81 12.82
N GLN A 314 -29.17 7.49 12.59
CA GLN A 314 -29.77 6.48 13.47
C GLN A 314 -29.19 6.49 14.89
N LYS A 315 -27.88 6.75 15.03
CA LYS A 315 -27.23 6.88 16.34
C LYS A 315 -27.65 8.18 17.04
N GLU A 316 -27.76 9.29 16.32
CA GLU A 316 -28.26 10.57 16.86
C GLU A 316 -29.70 10.45 17.37
N GLU A 317 -30.59 9.84 16.60
CA GLU A 317 -31.96 9.51 17.06
C GLU A 317 -31.95 8.65 18.32
N THR A 318 -31.10 7.62 18.36
CA THR A 318 -31.01 6.69 19.49
C THR A 318 -30.49 7.39 20.75
N ILE A 319 -29.49 8.26 20.60
CA ILE A 319 -28.97 9.12 21.68
C ILE A 319 -30.07 10.06 22.19
N GLY A 320 -30.83 10.69 21.29
CA GLY A 320 -31.97 11.55 21.65
C GLY A 320 -33.04 10.80 22.45
N ARG A 321 -33.38 9.56 22.06
CA ARG A 321 -34.32 8.70 22.82
C ARG A 321 -33.79 8.38 24.23
N TYR A 322 -32.50 8.07 24.37
CA TYR A 322 -31.89 7.83 25.69
C TYR A 322 -31.81 9.10 26.55
N GLN A 323 -31.55 10.26 25.94
CA GLN A 323 -31.57 11.55 26.64
C GLN A 323 -32.96 11.89 27.19
N ASN A 324 -34.01 11.66 26.38
CA ASN A 324 -35.40 11.84 26.82
C ASN A 324 -35.76 10.89 27.97
N LEU A 325 -35.43 9.59 27.86
CA LEU A 325 -35.69 8.62 28.92
C LEU A 325 -34.95 8.97 30.23
N LEU A 326 -33.71 9.45 30.14
CA LEU A 326 -32.97 9.93 31.31
C LEU A 326 -33.60 11.19 31.93
N GLN A 327 -34.21 12.05 31.12
CA GLN A 327 -34.93 13.23 31.61
C GLN A 327 -36.25 12.81 32.28
N GLU A 328 -37.03 11.93 31.66
CA GLU A 328 -38.25 11.34 32.23
C GLU A 328 -37.97 10.69 33.59
N CYS A 329 -36.94 9.83 33.71
CA CYS A 329 -36.57 9.23 35.00
C CYS A 329 -36.13 10.27 36.05
N ARG A 330 -35.51 11.38 35.66
CA ARG A 330 -35.16 12.48 36.60
C ARG A 330 -36.41 13.21 37.08
N ASP A 331 -37.35 13.48 36.18
CA ASP A 331 -38.58 14.19 36.48
C ASP A 331 -39.54 13.33 37.32
N GLU A 332 -39.64 12.03 37.03
CA GLU A 332 -40.31 11.04 37.88
C GLU A 332 -39.66 10.95 39.28
N HIS A 333 -38.33 10.88 39.35
CA HIS A 333 -37.64 10.86 40.64
C HIS A 333 -37.88 12.16 41.43
N SER A 334 -37.79 13.31 40.77
CA SER A 334 -38.10 14.62 41.37
C SER A 334 -39.54 14.67 41.90
N ALA A 335 -40.52 14.18 41.14
CA ALA A 335 -41.91 14.10 41.54
C ALA A 335 -42.13 13.15 42.74
N THR A 336 -41.49 11.97 42.76
CA THR A 336 -41.58 11.05 43.90
C THR A 336 -40.95 11.64 45.16
N VAL A 337 -39.80 12.32 45.06
CA VAL A 337 -39.16 13.03 46.18
C VAL A 337 -40.07 14.15 46.70
N ALA A 338 -40.67 14.96 45.83
CA ALA A 338 -41.60 16.02 46.22
C ALA A 338 -42.86 15.46 46.94
N ASN A 339 -43.39 14.34 46.48
CA ASN A 339 -44.50 13.65 47.14
C ASN A 339 -44.11 13.11 48.52
N LEU A 340 -42.95 12.46 48.66
CA LEU A 340 -42.45 11.98 49.95
C LEU A 340 -42.15 13.11 50.94
N GLN A 341 -41.60 14.24 50.48
CA GLN A 341 -41.41 15.44 51.31
C GLN A 341 -42.75 16.00 51.81
N LYS A 342 -43.79 16.00 50.96
CA LYS A 342 -45.15 16.41 51.32
C LYS A 342 -45.79 15.45 52.33
N GLU A 343 -45.60 14.13 52.17
CA GLU A 343 -46.06 13.12 53.13
C GLU A 343 -45.36 13.26 54.48
N LEU A 344 -44.04 13.43 54.51
CA LEU A 344 -43.28 13.70 55.74
C LEU A 344 -43.79 14.97 56.45
N SER A 345 -44.04 16.06 55.71
CA SER A 345 -44.62 17.29 56.28
C SER A 345 -46.01 17.05 56.88
N ASN A 346 -46.88 16.30 56.20
CA ASN A 346 -48.21 15.93 56.72
C ASN A 346 -48.14 15.02 57.96
N LEU A 347 -47.18 14.08 57.99
CA LEU A 347 -46.94 13.20 59.13
C LEU A 347 -46.39 13.98 60.33
N GLN A 348 -45.44 14.90 60.12
CA GLN A 348 -44.93 15.79 61.17
C GLN A 348 -46.06 16.63 61.78
N LEU A 349 -46.87 17.30 60.94
CA LEU A 349 -48.05 18.05 61.39
C LEU A 349 -49.08 17.19 62.15
N THR A 350 -49.10 15.87 61.92
CA THR A 350 -49.95 14.92 62.64
C THR A 350 -49.33 14.46 63.95
N LEU A 351 -48.00 14.29 63.99
CA LEU A 351 -47.21 14.02 65.18
C LEU A 351 -47.33 15.20 66.16
N ASP A 352 -47.04 16.42 65.72
CA ASP A 352 -47.09 17.65 66.54
C ASP A 352 -48.47 17.81 67.20
N LYS A 353 -49.55 17.57 66.45
CA LYS A 353 -50.93 17.59 66.99
C LYS A 353 -51.14 16.55 68.08
N LYS A 354 -50.61 15.32 67.90
CA LYS A 354 -50.69 14.25 68.89
C LYS A 354 -49.85 14.57 70.13
N GLU A 355 -48.63 15.07 69.96
CA GLU A 355 -47.77 15.49 71.08
C GLU A 355 -48.42 16.62 71.90
N ILE A 356 -49.00 17.63 71.25
CA ILE A 356 -49.76 18.69 71.93
C ILE A 356 -50.97 18.12 72.69
N SER A 357 -51.69 17.14 72.13
CA SER A 357 -52.81 16.49 72.85
C SER A 357 -52.33 15.67 74.05
N PHE A 358 -51.25 14.91 73.90
CA PHE A 358 -50.68 14.06 74.95
C PHE A 358 -50.04 14.90 76.07
N ALA A 359 -49.41 16.03 75.74
CA ALA A 359 -48.87 16.97 76.72
C ALA A 359 -49.99 17.58 77.59
N LYS A 360 -51.14 17.96 76.99
CA LYS A 360 -52.33 18.46 77.70
C LYS A 360 -52.99 17.42 78.59
N GLU A 361 -52.85 16.14 78.26
CA GLU A 361 -53.36 15.02 79.05
C GLU A 361 -52.43 14.71 80.22
N LYS A 362 -51.13 14.57 79.96
CA LYS A 362 -50.08 14.31 80.95
C LYS A 362 -49.91 15.44 81.99
N SER A 363 -50.29 16.68 81.65
CA SER A 363 -50.30 17.81 82.59
C SER A 363 -51.48 17.81 83.58
N LYS A 364 -52.45 16.89 83.46
CA LYS A 364 -53.50 16.68 84.48
C LYS A 364 -53.08 15.72 85.60
N ASP A 365 -52.09 14.86 85.36
CA ASP A 365 -51.80 13.70 86.21
C ASP A 365 -50.53 13.82 87.08
N ASN A 366 -49.85 14.97 87.11
CA ASN A 366 -48.54 15.11 87.79
C ASN A 366 -48.42 16.33 88.72
N GLU A 367 -49.22 16.37 89.79
CA GLU A 367 -48.87 17.06 91.03
C GLU A 367 -48.23 16.03 92.00
N GLY A 368 -46.89 15.90 92.01
CA GLY A 368 -46.25 14.79 92.75
C GLY A 368 -44.71 14.77 92.74
N ASP A 369 -44.14 15.62 93.59
CA ASP A 369 -42.81 15.62 94.24
C ASP A 369 -41.72 14.54 93.90
N ARG A 370 -40.46 15.00 93.84
CA ARG A 370 -39.15 14.29 93.77
C ARG A 370 -38.91 13.18 92.73
N SER A 371 -39.87 12.32 92.41
CA SER A 371 -39.72 11.25 91.40
C SER A 371 -39.32 11.80 90.02
N SER A 372 -39.84 12.99 89.68
CA SER A 372 -39.53 13.73 88.45
C SER A 372 -38.02 14.00 88.26
N ALA A 373 -37.29 14.40 89.31
CA ALA A 373 -35.88 14.79 89.17
C ALA A 373 -34.97 13.60 88.81
N MET A 374 -35.18 12.44 89.46
CA MET A 374 -34.44 11.22 89.15
C MET A 374 -34.79 10.70 87.74
N LYS A 375 -36.05 10.86 87.33
CA LYS A 375 -36.52 10.51 86.00
C LYS A 375 -35.84 11.35 84.91
N VAL A 376 -35.73 12.67 85.10
CA VAL A 376 -34.99 13.56 84.17
C VAL A 376 -33.50 13.19 84.06
N ILE A 377 -32.87 12.78 85.17
CA ILE A 377 -31.47 12.31 85.16
C ILE A 377 -31.34 11.00 84.36
N LEU A 378 -32.23 10.01 84.60
CA LEU A 378 -32.25 8.75 83.87
C LEU A 378 -32.56 8.95 82.38
N GLU A 379 -33.50 9.83 82.03
CA GLU A 379 -33.81 10.20 80.64
C GLU A 379 -32.60 10.83 79.95
N ARG A 380 -31.81 11.67 80.64
CA ARG A 380 -30.56 12.25 80.12
C ARG A 380 -29.48 11.18 79.90
N TYR A 381 -29.30 10.23 80.83
CA TYR A 381 -28.36 9.13 80.63
C TYR A 381 -28.80 8.19 79.49
N LEU A 382 -30.08 7.86 79.37
CA LEU A 382 -30.62 7.07 78.27
C LEU A 382 -30.46 7.78 76.92
N ALA A 383 -30.69 9.09 76.85
CA ALA A 383 -30.42 9.88 75.65
C ALA A 383 -28.92 9.86 75.27
N ARG A 384 -28.02 9.94 76.27
CA ARG A 384 -26.57 9.85 76.02
C ARG A 384 -26.13 8.45 75.58
N VAL A 385 -26.74 7.38 76.10
CA VAL A 385 -26.47 6.01 75.64
C VAL A 385 -26.89 5.85 74.18
N ARG A 386 -28.11 6.27 73.81
CA ARG A 386 -28.58 6.21 72.41
C ARG A 386 -27.67 6.99 71.47
N GLN A 387 -27.27 8.21 71.84
CA GLN A 387 -26.32 8.98 71.04
C GLN A 387 -24.99 8.23 70.82
N LEU A 388 -24.46 7.56 71.86
CA LEU A 388 -23.23 6.78 71.73
C LEU A 388 -23.45 5.49 70.91
N GLU A 389 -24.64 4.90 70.91
CA GLU A 389 -25.02 3.78 70.04
C GLU A 389 -25.11 4.22 68.57
N ASP A 390 -25.70 5.40 68.30
CA ASP A 390 -25.79 6.02 66.97
C ASP A 390 -24.40 6.43 66.44
N ASP A 391 -23.58 7.10 67.27
CA ASP A 391 -22.18 7.44 66.95
C ASP A 391 -21.38 6.17 66.59
N LEU A 392 -21.57 5.08 67.37
CA LEU A 392 -20.88 3.80 67.15
C LEU A 392 -21.39 3.06 65.91
N ALA A 393 -22.69 3.17 65.58
CA ALA A 393 -23.24 2.68 64.32
C ALA A 393 -22.65 3.47 63.13
N GLN A 394 -22.57 4.79 63.22
CA GLN A 394 -21.96 5.63 62.19
C GLN A 394 -20.47 5.30 61.98
N CYS A 395 -19.71 5.06 63.05
CA CYS A 395 -18.32 4.61 62.95
C CYS A 395 -18.20 3.23 62.29
N ARG A 396 -19.13 2.30 62.53
CA ARG A 396 -19.17 0.99 61.84
C ARG A 396 -19.46 1.14 60.35
N ASP A 397 -20.41 1.99 59.98
CA ASP A 397 -20.73 2.27 58.57
C ASP A 397 -19.57 2.94 57.84
N GLN A 398 -18.87 3.88 58.49
CA GLN A 398 -17.65 4.50 57.94
C GLN A 398 -16.53 3.46 57.75
N ALA A 399 -16.31 2.59 58.74
CA ALA A 399 -15.34 1.51 58.62
C ALA A 399 -15.68 0.53 57.49
N ALA A 400 -16.97 0.20 57.30
CA ALA A 400 -17.43 -0.64 56.20
C ALA A 400 -17.23 0.01 54.81
N ARG A 401 -17.47 1.32 54.69
CA ARG A 401 -17.19 2.08 53.45
C ARG A 401 -15.70 2.11 53.13
N LEU A 402 -14.85 2.44 54.11
CA LEU A 402 -13.40 2.47 53.93
C LEU A 402 -12.83 1.07 53.59
N ALA A 403 -13.39 0.00 54.16
CA ALA A 403 -13.01 -1.37 53.79
C ALA A 403 -13.40 -1.71 52.33
N LEU A 404 -14.55 -1.23 51.86
CA LEU A 404 -14.98 -1.41 50.48
C LEU A 404 -14.16 -0.57 49.49
N GLU A 405 -13.80 0.67 49.84
CA GLU A 405 -12.86 1.51 49.07
C GLU A 405 -11.47 0.87 48.98
N LEU A 406 -10.96 0.33 50.09
CA LEU A 406 -9.68 -0.39 50.12
C LEU A 406 -9.72 -1.64 49.22
N SER A 407 -10.80 -2.43 49.31
CA SER A 407 -11.01 -3.61 48.44
C SER A 407 -11.07 -3.24 46.96
N ASN A 408 -11.77 -2.15 46.61
CA ASN A 408 -11.81 -1.64 45.24
C ASN A 408 -10.43 -1.17 44.75
N SER A 409 -9.66 -0.49 45.60
CA SER A 409 -8.29 -0.05 45.29
C SER A 409 -7.34 -1.25 45.09
N GLN A 410 -7.48 -2.30 45.91
CA GLN A 410 -6.76 -3.56 45.75
C GLN A 410 -7.10 -4.22 44.40
N GLN A 411 -8.39 -4.40 44.06
CA GLN A 411 -8.80 -4.96 42.77
C GLN A 411 -8.33 -4.12 41.57
N GLN A 412 -8.32 -2.79 41.68
CA GLN A 412 -7.75 -1.94 40.64
C GLN A 412 -6.24 -2.18 40.51
N THR A 413 -5.52 -2.26 41.63
CA THR A 413 -4.09 -2.56 41.64
C THR A 413 -3.80 -3.91 40.97
N GLU A 414 -4.57 -4.95 41.30
CA GLU A 414 -4.47 -6.28 40.67
C GLU A 414 -4.72 -6.24 39.15
N ARG A 415 -5.71 -5.46 38.69
CA ARG A 415 -5.96 -5.26 37.25
C ARG A 415 -4.79 -4.55 36.56
N TRP A 416 -4.22 -3.53 37.20
CA TRP A 416 -3.09 -2.78 36.66
C TRP A 416 -1.81 -3.62 36.63
N THR A 417 -1.52 -4.41 37.67
CA THR A 417 -0.38 -5.33 37.69
C THR A 417 -0.54 -6.41 36.62
N HIS A 418 -1.71 -7.03 36.50
CA HIS A 418 -1.98 -8.02 35.46
C HIS A 418 -1.81 -7.43 34.04
N THR A 419 -2.37 -6.24 33.79
CA THR A 419 -2.19 -5.53 32.50
C THR A 419 -0.71 -5.22 32.23
N ALA A 420 0.08 -4.88 33.26
CA ALA A 420 1.51 -4.63 33.12
C ALA A 420 2.30 -5.91 32.82
N GLU A 421 1.95 -7.03 33.47
CA GLU A 421 2.51 -8.36 33.21
C GLU A 421 2.22 -8.84 31.78
N GLU A 422 0.99 -8.70 31.28
CA GLU A 422 0.63 -9.04 29.90
C GLU A 422 1.41 -8.19 28.88
N ARG A 423 1.58 -6.88 29.14
CA ARG A 423 2.39 -6.00 28.29
C ARG A 423 3.86 -6.39 28.31
N LEU A 424 4.44 -6.69 29.48
CA LEU A 424 5.81 -7.16 29.61
C LEU A 424 6.03 -8.49 28.87
N LYS A 425 5.11 -9.44 29.01
CA LYS A 425 5.12 -10.71 28.29
C LYS A 425 5.06 -10.48 26.77
N THR A 426 4.17 -9.62 26.29
CA THR A 426 4.05 -9.28 24.87
C THR A 426 5.34 -8.65 24.33
N ILE A 427 5.97 -7.74 25.08
CA ILE A 427 7.27 -7.15 24.72
C ILE A 427 8.38 -8.21 24.69
N GLN A 428 8.39 -9.15 25.64
CA GLN A 428 9.34 -10.26 25.68
C GLN A 428 9.17 -11.21 24.49
N GLU A 429 7.93 -11.53 24.10
CA GLU A 429 7.62 -12.32 22.90
C GLU A 429 8.05 -11.59 21.62
N MET A 430 7.78 -10.28 21.50
CA MET A 430 8.24 -9.47 20.37
C MET A 430 9.77 -9.43 20.27
N LYS A 431 10.46 -9.26 21.42
CA LYS A 431 11.93 -9.33 21.47
C LYS A 431 12.44 -10.71 21.01
N GLN A 432 11.85 -11.80 21.52
CA GLN A 432 12.25 -13.15 21.12
C GLN A 432 12.01 -13.40 19.62
N ARG A 433 10.93 -12.87 19.04
CA ARG A 433 10.69 -12.90 17.58
C ARG A 433 11.75 -12.12 16.81
N LEU A 434 12.15 -10.94 17.29
CA LEU A 434 13.16 -10.10 16.66
C LEU A 434 14.56 -10.74 16.73
N ASP A 435 14.95 -11.28 17.89
CA ASP A 435 16.19 -12.05 18.06
C ASP A 435 16.20 -13.30 17.14
N SER A 436 15.05 -13.98 17.01
CA SER A 436 14.89 -15.12 16.09
C SER A 436 14.94 -14.74 14.61
N ALA A 437 14.38 -13.58 14.24
CA ALA A 437 14.43 -13.06 12.88
C ALA A 437 15.86 -12.68 12.49
N ARG A 438 16.55 -11.95 13.36
CA ARG A 438 17.96 -11.58 13.19
C ARG A 438 18.88 -12.80 13.11
N SER A 439 18.60 -13.85 13.91
CA SER A 439 19.32 -15.12 13.80
C SER A 439 19.06 -15.86 12.48
N LYS A 440 17.90 -15.67 11.84
CA LYS A 440 17.61 -16.22 10.51
C LYS A 440 18.31 -15.41 9.41
N GLU A 441 18.34 -14.09 9.53
CA GLU A 441 19.01 -13.16 8.61
C GLU A 441 20.50 -13.50 8.46
N TYR A 442 21.22 -13.65 9.58
CA TYR A 442 22.62 -14.11 9.56
C TYR A 442 22.82 -15.50 8.91
N LEU A 443 21.82 -16.38 8.98
CA LEU A 443 21.87 -17.70 8.32
C LEU A 443 21.49 -17.63 6.84
N THR A 444 20.62 -16.72 6.41
CA THR A 444 20.30 -16.51 4.99
C THR A 444 21.44 -15.86 4.25
N ASP A 445 22.08 -14.85 4.84
CA ASP A 445 23.24 -14.16 4.25
C ASP A 445 24.41 -15.14 4.12
N SER A 446 24.74 -15.87 5.19
CA SER A 446 25.81 -16.87 5.15
C SER A 446 25.52 -18.03 4.19
N ASN A 447 24.25 -18.39 3.95
CA ASN A 447 23.88 -19.37 2.93
C ASN A 447 23.94 -18.79 1.52
N SER A 448 23.67 -17.50 1.34
CA SER A 448 23.83 -16.79 0.06
C SER A 448 25.30 -16.77 -0.36
N ASP A 449 26.20 -16.35 0.54
CA ASP A 449 27.66 -16.37 0.34
C ASP A 449 28.20 -17.77 0.00
N LEU A 450 27.63 -18.81 0.65
CA LEU A 450 27.99 -20.20 0.37
C LEU A 450 27.47 -20.69 -0.99
N MET A 451 26.28 -20.25 -1.40
CA MET A 451 25.73 -20.55 -2.72
C MET A 451 26.52 -19.87 -3.84
N GLU A 452 26.89 -18.59 -3.66
CA GLU A 452 27.73 -17.86 -4.61
C GLU A 452 29.10 -18.55 -4.80
N LYS A 453 29.78 -18.87 -3.69
CA LYS A 453 31.04 -19.66 -3.73
C LYS A 453 30.85 -21.05 -4.36
N SER A 454 29.71 -21.71 -4.12
CA SER A 454 29.38 -22.98 -4.77
C SER A 454 29.22 -22.82 -6.29
N THR A 455 28.61 -21.73 -6.75
CA THR A 455 28.52 -21.43 -8.19
C THR A 455 29.89 -21.12 -8.80
N GLU A 456 30.73 -20.32 -8.13
CA GLU A 456 32.11 -20.01 -8.57
C GLU A 456 32.97 -21.28 -8.65
N ILE A 457 32.89 -22.18 -7.66
CA ILE A 457 33.53 -23.50 -7.70
C ILE A 457 33.01 -24.33 -8.89
N GLY A 458 31.72 -24.24 -9.21
CA GLY A 458 31.13 -24.88 -10.40
C GLY A 458 31.71 -24.36 -11.73
N GLU A 459 31.94 -23.06 -11.83
CA GLU A 459 32.56 -22.43 -13.01
C GLU A 459 34.04 -22.78 -13.12
N LEU A 460 34.79 -22.72 -12.02
CA LEU A 460 36.19 -23.15 -11.96
C LEU A 460 36.34 -24.62 -12.37
N ASN A 461 35.43 -25.51 -11.95
CA ASN A 461 35.42 -26.92 -12.37
C ASN A 461 35.12 -27.09 -13.87
N LYS A 462 34.26 -26.26 -14.48
CA LYS A 462 34.07 -26.22 -15.94
C LYS A 462 35.34 -25.75 -16.65
N ILE A 463 36.02 -24.72 -16.15
CA ILE A 463 37.29 -24.23 -16.69
C ILE A 463 38.37 -25.32 -16.61
N ILE A 464 38.51 -25.99 -15.47
CA ILE A 464 39.45 -27.11 -15.28
C ILE A 464 39.13 -28.26 -16.24
N SER A 465 37.86 -28.62 -16.43
CA SER A 465 37.45 -29.66 -17.38
C SER A 465 37.77 -29.28 -18.83
N ASN A 466 37.56 -28.02 -19.21
CA ASN A 466 37.92 -27.49 -20.53
C ASN A 466 39.45 -27.38 -20.73
N LEU A 467 40.22 -27.18 -19.67
CA LEU A 467 41.69 -27.20 -19.72
C LEU A 467 42.22 -28.63 -19.82
N LYS A 468 41.62 -29.60 -19.11
CA LYS A 468 41.94 -31.02 -19.25
C LYS A 468 41.66 -31.54 -20.65
N SER A 469 40.47 -31.30 -21.22
CA SER A 469 40.18 -31.74 -22.60
C SER A 469 41.08 -31.07 -23.65
N LYS A 470 41.52 -29.82 -23.42
CA LYS A 470 42.57 -29.15 -24.22
C LYS A 470 43.97 -29.73 -24.02
N LEU A 471 44.27 -30.31 -22.85
CA LEU A 471 45.51 -31.02 -22.58
C LEU A 471 45.50 -32.41 -23.24
N ASP A 472 44.45 -33.19 -23.03
CA ASP A 472 44.28 -34.53 -23.61
C ASP A 472 44.34 -34.48 -25.15
N SER A 473 43.67 -33.48 -25.75
CA SER A 473 43.77 -33.23 -27.20
C SER A 473 45.19 -32.83 -27.62
N LYS A 474 45.90 -31.97 -26.86
CA LYS A 474 47.32 -31.68 -27.11
C LYS A 474 48.22 -32.91 -26.98
N GLU A 475 47.99 -33.78 -26.00
CA GLU A 475 48.74 -35.02 -25.83
C GLU A 475 48.48 -35.99 -26.98
N SER A 476 47.23 -36.12 -27.46
CA SER A 476 46.93 -36.89 -28.68
C SER A 476 47.62 -36.33 -29.93
N VAL A 477 47.78 -35.01 -30.03
CA VAL A 477 48.51 -34.33 -31.12
C VAL A 477 50.02 -34.50 -30.98
N SER A 478 50.55 -34.56 -29.76
CA SER A 478 51.95 -34.93 -29.51
C SER A 478 52.21 -36.40 -29.85
N ALA A 479 51.37 -37.31 -29.35
CA ALA A 479 51.51 -38.75 -29.60
C ALA A 479 51.32 -39.14 -31.08
N THR A 480 50.61 -38.34 -31.87
CA THR A 480 50.57 -38.51 -33.34
C THR A 480 51.78 -37.88 -34.03
N ARG A 481 52.30 -36.76 -33.54
CA ARG A 481 53.58 -36.17 -34.02
C ARG A 481 54.79 -37.06 -33.73
N ASP A 482 54.84 -37.70 -32.57
CA ASP A 482 55.92 -38.60 -32.15
C ASP A 482 55.84 -39.99 -32.82
N ARG A 483 54.72 -40.30 -33.51
CA ARG A 483 54.59 -41.45 -34.43
C ARG A 483 54.92 -41.10 -35.90
N LEU A 484 55.20 -39.82 -36.18
CA LEU A 484 55.57 -39.29 -37.51
C LEU A 484 57.05 -38.90 -37.59
N ARG A 485 57.84 -39.30 -36.59
CA ARG A 485 59.30 -39.26 -36.53
C ARG A 485 59.84 -40.67 -36.35
#